data_AF-A0A6N9IV16-F1
#
_entry.id   AF-A0A6N9IV16-F1
#
_cell.length_a   1.000
_cell.length_b   1.000
_cell.length_c   1.000
_cell.angle_alpha   90.00
_cell.angle_beta   90.00
_cell.angle_gamma   90.00
#
_symmetry.space_group_name_H-M   'P 1'
#
loop_
_entity.id
_entity.type
_entity.pdbx_description
1 polymer ?
#
loop_
_entity_poly.entity_id
_entity_poly.type
_entity_poly.pdbx_seq_one_letter_code
_entity_poly.pdbx_strand_id
1 'polypeptide(L)'
;MWMKQDSYLHSGHWLNWMEIHDYVRQLNKEGFAHYIDWKLPTTQELITLYEPEKVNSSQVGKEMKIHTDPIFAKNGSGSLWSAEENGRYNALGVVFNTGEVFNTNKKSRSRKATRAVRVNPN
;
A
#
# COMPACT_ATOMS: atom_id res chain seq x y z
N MET A 1 3.32 -11.84 -6.75
CA MET A 1 2.54 -12.20 -5.56
C MET A 1 2.46 -10.98 -4.65
N TRP A 2 1.31 -10.72 -4.05
CA TRP A 2 1.09 -9.59 -3.15
C TRP A 2 1.07 -10.03 -1.69
N MET A 3 1.51 -9.17 -0.76
CA MET A 3 1.22 -9.40 0.66
C MET A 3 -0.28 -9.40 0.92
N LYS A 4 -0.75 -10.30 1.78
CA LYS A 4 -2.18 -10.37 2.18
C LYS A 4 -2.60 -9.20 3.09
N GLN A 5 -1.70 -8.76 3.96
CA GLN A 5 -1.86 -7.55 4.77
C GLN A 5 -1.12 -6.38 4.12
N ASP A 6 -1.67 -5.17 4.20
CA ASP A 6 -0.88 -3.97 3.94
C ASP A 6 0.02 -3.65 5.14
N SER A 7 0.89 -2.65 4.98
CA SER A 7 1.85 -2.29 6.02
C SER A 7 1.17 -1.79 7.29
N TYR A 8 -0.03 -1.19 7.23
CA TYR A 8 -0.73 -0.74 8.45
C TYR A 8 -1.19 -1.93 9.27
N LEU A 9 -1.77 -2.95 8.63
CA LEU A 9 -2.18 -4.17 9.32
C LEU A 9 -0.98 -4.96 9.85
N HIS A 10 0.16 -4.92 9.14
CA HIS A 10 1.36 -5.65 9.53
C HIS A 10 2.17 -4.94 10.64
N SER A 11 2.35 -3.62 10.54
CA SER A 11 3.16 -2.84 11.50
C SER A 11 2.35 -2.18 12.62
N GLY A 12 1.03 -2.14 12.50
CA GLY A 12 0.12 -1.51 13.46
C GLY A 12 0.06 0.02 13.39
N HIS A 13 0.71 0.66 12.42
CA HIS A 13 0.72 2.12 12.29
C HIS A 13 0.86 2.58 10.83
N TRP A 14 0.40 3.80 10.55
CA TRP A 14 0.51 4.39 9.22
C TRP A 14 1.93 4.87 8.94
N LEU A 15 2.33 4.73 7.67
CA LEU A 15 3.69 5.03 7.22
C LEU A 15 3.68 6.23 6.26
N ASN A 16 4.71 7.05 6.39
CA ASN A 16 5.05 8.05 5.38
C ASN A 16 5.85 7.41 4.24
N TRP A 17 6.14 8.19 3.21
CA TRP A 17 6.79 7.66 2.00
C TRP A 17 8.22 7.19 2.23
N MET A 18 8.98 7.75 3.18
CA MET A 18 10.31 7.21 3.51
C MET A 18 10.19 5.90 4.28
N GLU A 19 9.23 5.82 5.19
CA GLU A 19 9.02 4.66 6.06
C GLU A 19 8.56 3.41 5.29
N ILE A 20 7.81 3.55 4.19
CA ILE A 20 7.45 2.40 3.35
C ILE A 20 8.69 1.78 2.67
N HIS A 21 9.72 2.59 2.35
CA HIS A 21 10.97 2.07 1.79
C HIS A 21 11.76 1.30 2.86
N ASP A 22 11.82 1.82 4.08
CA ASP A 22 12.40 1.11 5.22
C ASP A 22 11.65 -0.20 5.50
N TYR A 23 10.32 -0.15 5.49
CA TYR A 23 9.46 -1.31 5.67
C TYR A 23 9.78 -2.44 4.68
N VAL A 24 9.83 -2.14 3.37
CA VAL A 24 10.15 -3.16 2.35
C VAL A 24 11.59 -3.67 2.48
N ARG A 25 12.56 -2.80 2.79
CA ARG A 25 13.94 -3.24 3.09
C ARG A 25 13.98 -4.21 4.27
N GLN A 26 13.21 -3.95 5.32
CA GLN A 26 13.15 -4.80 6.50
C GLN A 26 12.52 -6.16 6.18
N LEU A 27 11.42 -6.20 5.41
CA LEU A 27 10.82 -7.46 4.95
C LEU A 27 11.85 -8.37 4.27
N ASN A 28 12.68 -7.80 3.39
CA ASN A 28 13.71 -8.56 2.68
C ASN A 28 14.85 -9.00 3.60
N LYS A 29 15.27 -8.14 4.52
CA LYS A 29 16.32 -8.47 5.50
C LYS A 29 15.91 -9.63 6.40
N GLU A 30 14.64 -9.69 6.78
CA GLU A 30 14.09 -10.74 7.63
C GLU A 30 13.73 -12.02 6.87
N GLY A 31 13.72 -11.99 5.53
CA GLY A 31 13.21 -13.10 4.74
C GLY A 31 11.72 -13.34 4.98
N PHE A 32 10.93 -12.27 5.11
CA PHE A 32 9.50 -12.36 5.45
C PHE A 32 8.78 -13.33 4.50
N ALA A 33 8.04 -14.27 5.10
CA ALA A 33 7.38 -15.38 4.40
C ALA A 33 8.33 -16.20 3.49
N HIS A 34 9.59 -16.35 3.89
CA HIS A 34 10.66 -17.04 3.15
C HIS A 34 11.05 -16.36 1.82
N TYR A 35 10.78 -15.06 1.68
CA TYR A 35 11.09 -14.29 0.48
C TYR A 35 11.96 -13.07 0.79
N ILE A 36 12.85 -12.73 -0.13
CA ILE A 36 13.80 -11.60 -0.06
C ILE A 36 13.68 -10.64 -1.24
N ASP A 37 12.64 -10.81 -2.06
CA ASP A 37 12.39 -10.07 -3.30
C ASP A 37 11.09 -9.25 -3.23
N TRP A 38 10.72 -8.80 -2.04
CA TRP A 38 9.66 -7.82 -1.84
C TRP A 38 10.10 -6.47 -2.41
N LYS A 39 9.20 -5.79 -3.11
CA LYS A 39 9.37 -4.42 -3.58
C LYS A 39 8.16 -3.57 -3.20
N LEU A 40 8.37 -2.26 -3.24
CA LEU A 40 7.26 -1.31 -3.29
C LEU A 40 6.52 -1.45 -4.63
N PRO A 41 5.19 -1.30 -4.62
CA PRO A 41 4.42 -1.34 -5.85
C PRO A 41 4.61 -0.04 -6.65
N THR A 42 4.46 -0.11 -7.96
CA THR A 42 4.30 1.08 -8.81
C THR A 42 2.88 1.63 -8.67
N THR A 43 2.64 2.85 -9.13
CA THR A 43 1.27 3.41 -9.14
C THR A 43 0.38 2.57 -10.05
N GLN A 44 0.89 2.12 -11.20
CA GLN A 44 0.15 1.27 -12.12
C GLN A 44 -0.22 -0.08 -11.51
N GLU A 45 0.67 -0.70 -10.74
CA GLU A 45 0.37 -1.94 -10.02
C GLU A 45 -0.67 -1.75 -8.92
N LEU A 46 -0.68 -0.60 -8.24
CA LEU A 46 -1.73 -0.30 -7.26
C LEU A 46 -3.10 -0.08 -7.94
N ILE A 47 -3.12 0.56 -9.11
CA ILE A 47 -4.35 0.78 -9.88
C ILE A 47 -5.00 -0.56 -10.24
N THR A 48 -4.21 -1.60 -10.58
CA THR A 48 -4.79 -2.93 -10.92
C THR A 48 -5.43 -3.63 -9.72
N LEU A 49 -5.16 -3.21 -8.48
CA LEU A 49 -5.83 -3.73 -7.30
C LEU A 49 -7.18 -3.05 -7.03
N TYR A 50 -7.44 -1.87 -7.62
CA TYR A 50 -8.69 -1.16 -7.42
C TYR A 50 -9.80 -1.78 -8.26
N GLU A 51 -10.86 -2.23 -7.59
CA GLU A 51 -12.00 -2.91 -8.21
C GLU A 51 -13.30 -2.28 -7.72
N PRO A 52 -13.88 -1.29 -8.44
CA PRO A 52 -14.97 -0.45 -7.93
C PRO A 52 -16.22 -1.24 -7.51
N GLU A 53 -16.50 -2.35 -8.19
CA GLU A 53 -17.66 -3.21 -7.91
C GLU A 53 -17.47 -4.12 -6.68
N LYS A 54 -16.23 -4.28 -6.20
CA LYS A 54 -15.92 -5.09 -5.02
C LYS A 54 -15.77 -4.19 -3.81
N VAL A 55 -16.22 -4.66 -2.65
CA VAL A 55 -15.96 -4.02 -1.35
C VAL A 55 -15.31 -5.05 -0.45
N ASN A 56 -14.02 -4.87 -0.18
CA ASN A 56 -13.30 -5.72 0.75
C ASN A 56 -13.71 -5.40 2.20
N SER A 57 -13.67 -4.11 2.55
CA SER A 57 -13.90 -3.61 3.91
C SER A 57 -13.97 -2.08 3.93
N SER A 58 -13.71 -1.46 5.10
CA SER A 58 -13.63 -0.01 5.25
C SER A 58 -12.45 0.37 6.15
N GLN A 59 -11.86 1.53 5.89
CA GLN A 59 -10.79 2.06 6.73
C GLN A 59 -11.36 2.63 8.03
N VAL A 60 -10.69 2.34 9.14
CA VAL A 60 -11.06 2.86 10.46
C VAL A 60 -11.07 4.39 10.50
N GLY A 61 -12.15 4.95 11.06
CA GLY A 61 -12.27 6.36 11.46
C GLY A 61 -12.48 7.38 10.34
N LYS A 62 -12.88 6.99 9.12
CA LYS A 62 -13.20 7.94 8.02
C LYS A 62 -14.35 7.51 7.09
N GLU A 63 -15.06 6.42 7.39
CA GLU A 63 -16.15 5.89 6.53
C GLU A 63 -15.72 5.63 5.07
N MET A 64 -14.42 5.43 4.82
CA MET A 64 -13.90 5.11 3.48
C MET A 64 -14.09 3.63 3.21
N LYS A 65 -14.74 3.28 2.10
CA LYS A 65 -14.79 1.90 1.60
C LYS A 65 -13.48 1.57 0.91
N ILE A 66 -13.08 0.30 0.99
CA ILE A 66 -11.89 -0.22 0.32
C ILE A 66 -12.36 -1.14 -0.80
N HIS A 67 -12.21 -0.67 -2.03
CA HIS A 67 -12.62 -1.35 -3.25
C HIS A 67 -11.46 -2.18 -3.81
N THR A 68 -11.31 -3.39 -3.29
CA THR A 68 -10.30 -4.39 -3.71
C THR A 68 -10.89 -5.79 -3.58
N ASP A 69 -10.21 -6.79 -4.14
CA ASP A 69 -10.58 -8.19 -3.94
C ASP A 69 -10.63 -8.61 -2.44
N PRO A 70 -11.66 -9.38 -2.00
CA PRO A 70 -11.75 -9.97 -0.66
C PRO A 70 -10.62 -10.93 -0.26
N ILE A 71 -9.74 -11.34 -1.18
CA ILE A 71 -8.54 -12.15 -0.89
C ILE A 71 -7.57 -11.42 0.04
N PHE A 72 -7.57 -10.08 0.02
CA PHE A 72 -6.77 -9.26 0.91
C PHE A 72 -7.39 -9.16 2.31
N ALA A 73 -6.54 -8.98 3.32
CA ALA A 73 -7.00 -8.77 4.69
C ALA A 73 -7.87 -7.51 4.82
N LYS A 74 -8.93 -7.63 5.62
CA LYS A 74 -9.91 -6.56 5.86
C LYS A 74 -9.37 -5.47 6.78
N ASN A 75 -9.98 -4.28 6.69
CA ASN A 75 -9.77 -3.13 7.56
C ASN A 75 -8.36 -2.52 7.49
N GLY A 76 -7.72 -2.64 6.33
CA GLY A 76 -6.45 -1.99 6.04
C GLY A 76 -6.57 -0.49 5.80
N SER A 77 -5.54 0.07 5.17
CA SER A 77 -5.50 1.46 4.75
C SER A 77 -6.26 1.65 3.43
N GLY A 78 -7.09 2.70 3.37
CA GLY A 78 -7.78 3.13 2.15
C GLY A 78 -6.90 3.93 1.19
N SER A 79 -5.66 4.22 1.55
CA SER A 79 -4.68 4.87 0.68
C SER A 79 -3.34 4.16 0.76
N LEU A 80 -2.79 3.75 -0.39
CA LEU A 80 -1.49 3.10 -0.46
C LEU A 80 -0.52 3.94 -1.27
N TRP A 81 0.66 4.18 -0.73
CA TRP A 81 1.80 4.77 -1.43
C TRP A 81 2.39 3.79 -2.46
N SER A 82 2.83 4.34 -3.58
CA SER A 82 3.71 3.66 -4.54
C SER A 82 5.17 4.05 -4.33
N ALA A 83 6.06 3.40 -5.08
CA ALA A 83 7.48 3.74 -5.16
C ALA A 83 7.76 5.05 -5.91
N GLU A 84 6.75 5.67 -6.53
CA GLU A 84 6.94 6.80 -7.43
C GLU A 84 6.97 8.13 -6.68
N GLU A 85 8.01 8.92 -6.95
CA GLU A 85 8.12 10.30 -6.48
C GLU A 85 7.49 11.28 -7.47
N ASN A 86 7.03 12.43 -6.97
CA ASN A 86 6.71 13.57 -7.81
C ASN A 86 7.49 14.80 -7.31
N GLY A 87 8.69 14.96 -7.88
CA GLY A 87 9.63 15.98 -7.47
C GLY A 87 10.17 15.77 -6.06
N ARG A 88 10.74 16.84 -5.49
CA ARG A 88 11.51 16.76 -4.25
C ARG A 88 10.66 16.40 -3.03
N TYR A 89 9.45 16.95 -2.93
CA TYR A 89 8.67 16.94 -1.70
C TYR A 89 7.51 15.97 -1.69
N ASN A 90 7.06 15.52 -2.86
CA ASN A 90 5.85 14.71 -2.95
C ASN A 90 6.14 13.34 -3.55
N ALA A 91 5.20 12.43 -3.30
CA ALA A 91 5.15 11.12 -3.91
C ALA A 91 3.71 10.74 -4.25
N LEU A 92 3.58 9.65 -5.00
CA LEU A 92 2.33 9.17 -5.54
C LEU A 92 1.81 7.94 -4.81
N GLY A 93 0.52 7.66 -5.00
CA GLY A 93 -0.15 6.47 -4.51
C GLY A 93 -1.60 6.47 -4.93
N VAL A 94 -2.36 5.45 -4.51
CA VAL A 94 -3.75 5.25 -4.95
C VAL A 94 -4.70 5.29 -3.75
N VAL A 95 -5.83 5.94 -3.93
CA VAL A 95 -6.97 5.94 -2.98
C VAL A 95 -7.93 4.82 -3.37
N PHE A 96 -8.05 3.79 -2.54
CA PHE A 96 -8.91 2.63 -2.80
C PHE A 96 -10.40 2.88 -2.55
N ASN A 97 -10.76 4.09 -2.12
CA ASN A 97 -12.15 4.53 -2.07
C ASN A 97 -12.64 5.04 -3.44
N THR A 98 -11.75 5.57 -4.29
CA THR A 98 -12.12 6.24 -5.55
C THR A 98 -11.36 5.75 -6.78
N GLY A 99 -10.25 5.05 -6.59
CA GLY A 99 -9.31 4.65 -7.66
C GLY A 99 -8.36 5.77 -8.08
N GLU A 100 -8.46 6.96 -7.48
CA GLU A 100 -7.67 8.12 -7.89
C GLU A 100 -6.21 8.02 -7.40
N VAL A 101 -5.31 8.55 -8.22
CA VAL A 101 -3.92 8.76 -7.83
C VAL A 101 -3.82 10.03 -7.00
N PHE A 102 -3.31 9.91 -5.77
CA PHE A 102 -2.99 11.07 -4.95
C PHE A 102 -1.53 11.49 -5.16
N ASN A 103 -1.28 12.79 -5.02
CA ASN A 103 0.05 13.39 -5.02
C ASN A 103 0.20 14.20 -3.73
N THR A 104 0.99 13.70 -2.77
CA THR A 104 1.06 14.31 -1.44
C THR A 104 2.47 14.33 -0.87
N ASN A 105 2.69 15.19 0.12
CA ASN A 105 3.99 15.36 0.76
C ASN A 105 4.52 14.02 1.32
N LYS A 106 5.79 13.69 1.02
CA LYS A 106 6.48 12.46 1.44
C LYS A 106 6.46 12.23 2.96
N LYS A 107 6.30 13.28 3.78
CA LYS A 107 6.23 13.20 5.25
C LYS A 107 4.83 12.86 5.79
N SER A 108 3.79 12.85 4.94
CA SER A 108 2.43 12.58 5.39
C SER A 108 2.25 11.12 5.80
N ARG A 109 1.78 10.90 7.02
CA ARG A 109 1.30 9.58 7.51
C ARG A 109 -0.23 9.46 7.48
N SER A 110 -0.94 10.43 6.88
CA SER A 110 -2.38 10.60 7.07
C SER A 110 -3.19 9.43 6.49
N ARG A 111 -3.31 8.36 7.27
CA ARG A 111 -3.92 7.07 6.91
C ARG A 111 -3.38 6.52 5.61
N LYS A 112 -2.05 6.39 5.55
CA LYS A 112 -1.35 5.85 4.40
C LYS A 112 -0.51 4.65 4.80
N ALA A 113 -0.43 3.70 3.90
CA ALA A 113 0.33 2.47 4.04
C ALA A 113 0.98 2.14 2.68
N THR A 114 1.56 0.96 2.55
CA THR A 114 1.84 0.34 1.25
C THR A 114 1.49 -1.14 1.31
N ARG A 115 1.47 -1.83 0.17
CA ARG A 115 1.34 -3.28 0.10
C ARG A 115 2.48 -3.80 -0.75
N ALA A 116 3.41 -4.52 -0.14
CA ALA A 116 4.55 -5.03 -0.87
C ALA A 116 4.11 -6.08 -1.89
N VAL A 117 4.79 -6.07 -3.02
CA VAL A 117 4.60 -7.01 -4.14
C VAL A 117 5.95 -7.65 -4.46
N ARG A 118 5.96 -8.91 -4.87
CA ARG A 118 7.19 -9.60 -5.28
C ARG A 118 7.59 -9.21 -6.71
N VAL A 119 8.90 -9.09 -6.97
CA VAL A 119 9.47 -8.75 -8.30
C VAL A 119 9.09 -9.77 -9.37
N ASN A 120 9.12 -11.07 -9.02
CA ASN A 120 8.74 -12.16 -9.91
C ASN A 120 7.58 -12.96 -9.30
N PRO A 121 6.31 -12.63 -9.63
CA PRO A 121 5.22 -13.56 -9.47
C PRO A 121 5.47 -14.73 -10.43
N ASN A 122 6.07 -15.81 -9.95
CA ASN A 122 5.88 -17.11 -10.61
C ASN A 122 4.41 -17.52 -10.49
#